data_AF-A0A2V3J8S9-F1
#
_entry.id   AF-A0A2V3J8S9-F1
#
_cell.length_a   1.000
_cell.length_b   1.000
_cell.length_c   1.000
_cell.angle_alpha   90.00
_cell.angle_beta   90.00
_cell.angle_gamma   90.00
#
_symmetry.space_group_name_H-M   'P 1'
#
loop_
_entity.id
_entity.type
_entity.pdbx_description
1 polymer ?
#
loop_
_entity_poly.entity_id
_entity_poly.type
_entity_poly.pdbx_seq_one_letter_code
_entity_poly.pdbx_strand_id
1 'polypeptide(L)'
;MGAAASMAAPRAAAWEPGINHVQKVTRLYRAALRTSRDWHIDYDMWVKDCERIQARFRANKDKPLMEGKTLVEKGMAELFEMRHPDPYIPIYKPGSSSYQRNVPPPPELTHQSMPPPHEAIQ
;
A
#
# COMPACT_ATOMS: atom_id res chain seq x y z
N MET A 1 15.52 14.66 10.31
CA MET A 1 15.62 13.35 11.01
C MET A 1 14.36 12.57 10.68
N GLY A 2 14.38 11.82 9.58
CA GLY A 2 13.22 11.04 9.15
C GLY A 2 13.07 9.83 10.07
N ALA A 3 12.08 9.88 10.96
CA ALA A 3 11.66 8.69 11.66
C ALA A 3 11.17 7.71 10.59
N ALA A 4 11.91 6.62 10.40
CA ALA A 4 11.46 5.47 9.65
C ALA A 4 10.28 4.86 10.41
N ALA A 5 9.13 5.49 10.23
CA ALA A 5 7.83 4.92 10.48
C ALA A 5 7.83 3.53 9.84
N SER A 6 7.92 2.49 10.67
CA SER A 6 7.65 1.11 10.28
C SER A 6 6.22 1.07 9.75
N MET A 7 6.07 1.37 8.47
CA MET A 7 4.94 0.91 7.68
C MET A 7 5.16 -0.59 7.56
N ALA A 8 4.13 -1.40 7.79
CA ALA A 8 4.18 -2.79 7.34
C ALA A 8 4.72 -2.78 5.91
N ALA A 9 5.78 -3.56 5.63
CA ALA A 9 6.52 -3.60 4.37
C ALA A 9 5.67 -3.36 3.09
N PRO A 10 4.42 -3.90 2.94
CA PRO A 10 3.58 -3.62 1.77
C PRO A 10 3.18 -2.14 1.55
N ARG A 11 3.19 -1.29 2.58
CA ARG A 11 2.78 0.13 2.49
C ARG A 11 3.97 1.11 2.46
N ALA A 12 5.20 0.66 2.69
CA ALA A 12 6.41 1.50 2.74
C ALA A 12 6.88 1.98 1.35
N ALA A 13 6.82 1.12 0.33
CA ALA A 13 7.36 1.37 -1.01
C ALA A 13 6.73 2.54 -1.80
N ALA A 14 5.66 3.14 -1.26
CA ALA A 14 5.01 4.29 -1.89
C ALA A 14 5.88 5.56 -1.90
N TRP A 15 6.92 5.64 -1.04
CA TRP A 15 7.63 6.89 -0.76
C TRP A 15 9.13 6.89 -1.09
N GLU A 16 9.59 5.92 -1.88
CA GLU A 16 10.98 5.82 -2.32
C GLU A 16 11.53 7.10 -2.99
N PRO A 17 12.83 7.40 -2.87
CA PRO A 17 13.45 8.51 -3.58
C PRO A 17 13.36 8.33 -5.10
N GLY A 18 13.31 9.43 -5.86
CA GLY A 18 13.25 9.42 -7.33
C GLY A 18 11.85 9.53 -7.95
N ILE A 19 10.80 9.70 -7.13
CA ILE A 19 9.41 9.85 -7.60
C ILE A 19 9.09 11.32 -7.95
N ASN A 20 8.43 11.56 -9.09
CA ASN A 20 7.97 12.90 -9.50
C ASN A 20 6.88 13.44 -8.55
N HIS A 21 6.73 14.77 -8.44
CA HIS A 21 5.69 15.42 -7.64
C HIS A 21 4.28 14.91 -7.93
N VAL A 22 3.90 14.76 -9.20
CA VAL A 22 2.58 14.23 -9.59
C VAL A 22 2.36 12.80 -9.05
N GLN A 23 3.40 11.97 -9.12
CA GLN A 23 3.37 10.62 -8.56
C GLN A 23 3.28 10.64 -7.03
N LYS A 24 3.97 11.58 -6.35
CA LYS A 24 3.84 11.75 -4.89
C LYS A 24 2.42 12.14 -4.48
N VAL A 25 1.80 13.10 -5.18
CA VAL A 25 0.41 13.53 -4.92
C VAL A 25 -0.57 12.38 -5.14
N THR A 26 -0.45 11.65 -6.25
CA THR A 26 -1.36 10.54 -6.57
C THR A 26 -1.20 9.38 -5.59
N ARG A 27 0.03 9.07 -5.15
CA ARG A 27 0.28 8.08 -4.10
C ARG A 27 -0.27 8.53 -2.75
N LEU A 28 -0.10 9.81 -2.38
CA LEU A 28 -0.68 10.40 -1.16
C LEU A 28 -2.20 10.27 -1.15
N TYR A 29 -2.86 10.64 -2.25
CA TYR A 29 -4.30 10.53 -2.38
C TYR A 29 -4.78 9.08 -2.22
N ARG A 30 -4.14 8.12 -2.92
CA ARG A 30 -4.44 6.69 -2.79
C ARG A 30 -4.19 6.16 -1.37
N ALA A 31 -3.18 6.68 -0.67
CA ALA A 31 -2.89 6.30 0.69
C ALA A 31 -3.94 6.85 1.65
N ALA A 32 -4.33 8.12 1.52
CA ALA A 32 -5.36 8.75 2.34
C ALA A 32 -6.70 8.02 2.27
N LEU A 33 -7.16 7.66 1.05
CA LEU A 33 -8.40 6.90 0.88
C LEU A 33 -8.35 5.51 1.53
N ARG A 34 -7.20 4.82 1.43
CA ARG A 34 -7.01 3.51 2.07
C ARG A 34 -6.99 3.63 3.59
N THR A 35 -6.25 4.61 4.13
CA THR A 35 -6.21 4.85 5.57
C THR A 35 -7.60 5.18 6.11
N SER A 36 -8.40 6.00 5.40
CA SER A 36 -9.80 6.23 5.77
C SER A 36 -10.63 4.94 5.72
N ARG A 37 -10.42 4.06 4.73
CA ARG A 37 -11.09 2.75 4.65
C ARG A 37 -10.69 1.82 5.80
N ASP A 38 -9.45 1.89 6.28
CA ASP A 38 -8.97 1.06 7.39
C ASP A 38 -9.73 1.38 8.70
N TRP A 39 -10.18 2.63 8.88
CA TRP A 39 -10.97 3.04 10.06
C TRP A 39 -12.48 2.78 9.92
N HIS A 40 -13.03 2.87 8.69
CA HIS A 40 -14.47 2.78 8.46
C HIS A 40 -14.87 1.39 7.98
N ILE A 41 -15.61 0.66 8.81
CA ILE A 41 -16.26 -0.60 8.43
C ILE A 41 -17.41 -0.31 7.46
N ASP A 42 -18.27 0.65 7.81
CA ASP A 42 -19.43 1.05 7.03
C ASP A 42 -19.07 1.81 5.75
N TYR A 43 -19.67 1.40 4.65
CA TYR A 43 -19.37 1.96 3.32
C TYR A 43 -19.88 3.40 3.18
N ASP A 44 -21.08 3.71 3.69
CA ASP A 44 -21.68 5.05 3.55
C ASP A 44 -20.87 6.12 4.29
N MET A 45 -20.33 5.78 5.46
CA MET A 45 -19.44 6.69 6.19
C MET A 45 -18.13 6.88 5.42
N TRP A 46 -17.56 5.79 4.91
CA TRP A 46 -16.35 5.85 4.10
C TRP A 46 -16.52 6.71 2.84
N VAL A 47 -17.66 6.64 2.15
CA VAL A 47 -17.95 7.46 0.95
C VAL A 47 -17.95 8.94 1.28
N LYS A 48 -18.62 9.36 2.36
CA LYS A 48 -18.61 10.77 2.82
C LYS A 48 -17.18 11.26 3.07
N ASP A 49 -16.36 10.39 3.64
CA ASP A 49 -14.97 10.69 3.93
C ASP A 49 -14.12 10.77 2.65
N CYS A 50 -14.39 9.92 1.67
CA CYS A 50 -13.78 9.96 0.35
C CYS A 50 -14.11 11.25 -0.40
N GLU A 51 -15.36 11.72 -0.35
CA GLU A 51 -15.79 13.00 -0.92
C GLU A 51 -15.05 14.16 -0.26
N ARG A 52 -14.98 14.16 1.08
CA ARG A 52 -14.23 15.17 1.86
C ARG A 52 -12.75 15.20 1.48
N ILE A 53 -12.09 14.05 1.39
CA ILE A 53 -10.70 13.94 0.96
C ILE A 53 -10.56 14.45 -0.48
N GLN A 54 -11.42 14.02 -1.40
CA GLN A 54 -11.36 14.45 -2.79
C GLN A 54 -11.55 15.96 -2.94
N ALA A 55 -12.48 16.57 -2.20
CA ALA A 55 -12.70 18.01 -2.18
C ALA A 55 -11.44 18.76 -1.74
N ARG A 56 -10.75 18.30 -0.68
CA ARG A 56 -9.48 18.90 -0.20
C ARG A 56 -8.38 18.86 -1.27
N PHE A 57 -8.23 17.73 -1.98
CA PHE A 57 -7.24 17.62 -3.05
C PHE A 57 -7.60 18.49 -4.26
N ARG A 58 -8.89 18.54 -4.64
CA ARG A 58 -9.36 19.38 -5.76
C ARG A 58 -9.18 20.87 -5.47
N ALA A 59 -9.46 21.32 -4.25
CA ALA A 59 -9.29 22.71 -3.85
C ALA A 59 -7.83 23.21 -3.96
N ASN A 60 -6.85 22.30 -3.93
CA ASN A 60 -5.43 22.63 -3.99
C ASN A 60 -4.75 22.21 -5.31
N LYS A 61 -5.53 21.88 -6.35
CA LYS A 61 -5.01 21.31 -7.60
C LYS A 61 -4.14 22.30 -8.39
N ASP A 62 -4.52 23.57 -8.42
CA ASP A 62 -3.88 24.59 -9.28
C ASP A 62 -2.85 25.46 -8.52
N LYS A 63 -2.34 24.95 -7.39
CA LYS A 63 -1.33 25.62 -6.58
C LYS A 63 0.07 25.54 -7.22
N PRO A 64 0.94 26.55 -7.03
CA PRO A 64 2.29 26.53 -7.57
C PRO A 64 3.12 25.41 -6.93
N LEU A 65 4.13 24.91 -7.65
CA LEU A 65 4.90 23.73 -7.26
C LEU A 65 5.53 23.84 -5.86
N MET A 66 6.00 25.02 -5.46
CA MET A 66 6.60 25.22 -4.13
C MET A 66 5.56 25.04 -3.02
N GLU A 67 4.38 25.65 -3.15
CA GLU A 67 3.26 25.43 -2.24
C GLU A 67 2.83 23.95 -2.27
N GLY A 68 2.71 23.36 -3.46
CA GLY A 68 2.33 21.96 -3.63
C GLY A 68 3.26 20.98 -2.88
N LYS A 69 4.58 21.23 -2.89
CA LYS A 69 5.55 20.43 -2.11
C LYS A 69 5.27 20.54 -0.61
N THR A 70 5.05 21.75 -0.09
CA THR A 70 4.75 21.94 1.35
C THR A 70 3.42 21.30 1.74
N LEU A 71 2.41 21.33 0.87
CA LEU A 71 1.12 20.68 1.11
C LEU A 71 1.25 19.16 1.14
N VAL A 72 2.07 18.61 0.25
CA VAL A 72 2.36 17.17 0.20
C VAL A 72 3.09 16.71 1.47
N GLU A 73 4.05 17.49 1.98
CA GLU A 73 4.72 17.20 3.25
C GLU A 73 3.77 17.24 4.44
N LYS A 74 2.92 18.27 4.53
CA LYS A 74 1.87 18.37 5.56
C LYS A 74 0.88 17.20 5.49
N GLY A 75 0.44 16.84 4.29
CA GLY A 75 -0.46 15.72 4.08
C GLY A 75 0.18 14.37 4.43
N MET A 76 1.49 14.21 4.22
CA MET A 76 2.22 13.02 4.68
C MET A 76 2.30 12.94 6.20
N ALA A 77 2.52 14.06 6.90
CA ALA A 77 2.51 14.10 8.35
C ALA A 77 1.13 13.74 8.92
N GLU A 78 0.06 14.34 8.38
CA GLU A 78 -1.32 14.02 8.76
C GLU A 78 -1.64 12.54 8.51
N LEU A 79 -1.23 11.97 7.37
CA LEU A 79 -1.43 10.56 7.05
C LEU A 79 -0.72 9.65 8.07
N PHE A 80 0.46 10.03 8.53
CA PHE A 80 1.23 9.27 9.51
C PHE A 80 0.55 9.28 10.88
N GLU A 81 0.00 10.41 11.30
CA GLU A 81 -0.76 10.54 12.56
C GLU A 81 -2.06 9.74 12.51
N MET A 82 -2.78 9.80 11.39
CA MET A 82 -4.08 9.16 11.19
C MET A 82 -4.00 7.67 10.83
N ARG A 83 -2.81 7.05 10.85
CA ARG A 83 -2.65 5.65 10.44
C ARG A 83 -3.36 4.70 11.42
N HIS A 84 -4.04 3.69 10.89
CA HIS A 84 -4.57 2.61 11.71
C HIS A 84 -3.42 1.72 12.23
N PRO A 85 -3.42 1.28 13.50
CA PRO A 85 -2.38 0.40 14.05
C PRO A 85 -2.30 -0.96 13.34
N ASP A 86 -3.45 -1.49 12.89
CA ASP A 86 -3.55 -2.76 12.16
C ASP A 86 -4.35 -2.59 10.86
N PRO A 87 -3.74 -2.06 9.79
CA PRO A 87 -4.48 -1.69 8.60
C PRO A 87 -4.86 -2.91 7.75
N TYR A 88 -5.91 -2.83 6.92
CA TYR A 88 -6.33 -3.95 6.09
C TYR A 88 -5.26 -4.32 5.05
N ILE A 89 -4.88 -5.61 4.98
CA ILE A 89 -3.92 -6.14 4.01
C ILE A 89 -4.59 -7.28 3.21
N PRO A 90 -4.66 -7.19 1.87
CA PRO A 90 -5.17 -8.28 1.04
C PRO A 90 -4.43 -9.60 1.29
N ILE A 91 -5.17 -10.72 1.29
CA ILE A 91 -4.72 -12.05 1.74
C ILE A 91 -3.39 -12.55 1.14
N TYR A 92 -3.10 -12.17 -0.10
CA TYR A 92 -1.94 -12.63 -0.87
C TYR A 92 -0.77 -11.63 -0.84
N LYS A 93 -0.93 -10.47 -0.21
CA LYS A 93 0.14 -9.48 -0.11
C LYS A 93 1.10 -9.79 1.05
N PRO A 94 2.38 -9.37 0.96
CA PRO A 94 3.31 -9.49 2.07
C PRO A 94 2.72 -8.97 3.38
N GLY A 95 2.87 -9.72 4.47
CA GLY A 95 2.35 -9.37 5.78
C GLY A 95 0.88 -9.76 6.03
N SER A 96 0.21 -10.43 5.08
CA SER A 96 -1.11 -11.02 5.30
C SER A 96 -1.04 -12.52 5.66
N SER A 97 -2.16 -13.09 6.06
CA SER A 97 -2.27 -14.46 6.59
C SER A 97 -2.01 -15.57 5.55
N SER A 98 -2.25 -15.31 4.26
CA SER A 98 -2.06 -16.30 3.19
C SER A 98 -0.84 -16.01 2.30
N TYR A 99 0.00 -15.06 2.69
CA TYR A 99 1.23 -14.75 1.96
C TYR A 99 2.19 -15.94 2.02
N GLN A 100 2.73 -16.33 0.86
CA GLN A 100 3.69 -17.44 0.73
C GLN A 100 3.22 -18.79 1.30
N ARG A 101 1.91 -19.00 1.44
CA ARG A 101 1.36 -20.28 1.93
C ARG A 101 1.65 -21.46 1.00
N ASN A 102 1.57 -21.23 -0.31
CA ASN A 102 1.71 -22.24 -1.37
C ASN A 102 2.71 -21.77 -2.45
N VAL A 103 3.94 -21.41 -2.08
CA VAL A 103 4.97 -21.03 -3.07
C VAL A 103 5.39 -22.29 -3.82
N PRO A 104 5.34 -22.31 -5.17
CA PRO A 104 5.85 -23.45 -5.91
C PRO A 104 7.36 -23.61 -5.65
N PRO A 105 7.88 -24.83 -5.54
CA PRO A 105 9.31 -25.06 -5.41
C PRO A 105 10.06 -24.44 -6.61
N PRO A 106 11.33 -24.03 -6.42
CA PRO A 106 12.18 -23.56 -7.50
C PRO A 106 12.25 -24.57 -8.66
N PRO A 107 12.17 -24.13 -9.93
CA PRO A 107 12.13 -25.02 -11.08
C PRO A 107 13.34 -25.97 -11.14
N GLU A 108 14.50 -25.52 -10.66
CA GLU A 108 15.74 -26.30 -10.56
C GLU A 108 15.57 -27.59 -9.75
N LEU A 109 14.65 -27.60 -8.78
CA LEU A 109 14.35 -28.74 -7.92
C LEU A 109 13.17 -29.59 -8.44
N THR A 110 12.35 -29.04 -9.34
CA THR A 110 11.16 -29.75 -9.88
C THR A 110 11.48 -30.73 -11.00
N HIS A 111 12.54 -30.51 -11.77
CA HIS A 111 12.99 -31.44 -12.81
C HIS A 111 13.72 -32.67 -12.25
N GLN A 112 14.01 -32.69 -10.94
CA GLN A 112 14.58 -33.85 -10.22
C GLN A 112 13.49 -34.70 -9.56
N SER A 113 12.26 -34.67 -10.05
CA SER A 113 11.24 -35.59 -9.58
C SER A 113 11.69 -37.01 -9.89
N MET A 114 11.82 -37.86 -8.86
CA MET A 114 11.74 -39.30 -9.06
C MET A 114 10.57 -39.60 -10.01
N PRO A 115 10.72 -40.57 -10.94
CA PRO A 115 9.62 -40.96 -11.80
C PRO A 115 8.39 -41.27 -10.92
N PRO A 116 7.18 -40.88 -11.35
CA PRO A 116 5.98 -41.13 -10.57
C PRO A 116 5.91 -42.61 -10.17
N PRO A 117 5.37 -42.96 -8.98
CA PRO A 117 5.57 -44.29 -8.38
C PRO A 117 5.20 -45.49 -9.25
N HIS A 118 4.30 -45.31 -10.22
CA HIS A 118 3.89 -46.34 -11.17
C HIS A 118 4.95 -46.68 -12.23
N GLU A 119 5.90 -45.77 -12.48
CA GLU A 119 7.02 -45.96 -13.40
C GLU A 119 8.26 -46.55 -12.71
N ALA A 120 8.30 -46.59 -11.37
CA ALA A 120 9.46 -47.03 -10.59
C ALA A 120 9.52 -48.54 -10.27
N ILE A 121 8.55 -49.35 -10.73
CA ILE A 121 8.37 -50.77 -10.38
C ILE A 121 8.77 -51.74 -11.53
N GLN A 122 9.44 -51.26 -12.59
CA GLN A 122 9.99 -52.15 -13.63
C GLN A 122 11.30 -52.79 -13.20
#